data_AF-A0AAV4ZDX1-F1
#
_entry.id   AF-A0AAV4ZDX1-F1
#
_cell.length_a   1.000
_cell.length_b   1.000
_cell.length_c   1.000
_cell.angle_alpha   90.00
_cell.angle_beta   90.00
_cell.angle_gamma   90.00
#
_symmetry.space_group_name_H-M   'P 1'
#
loop_
_entity.id
_entity.type
_entity.pdbx_description
1 polymer ?
#
loop_
_entity_poly.entity_id
_entity_poly.type
_entity_poly.pdbx_seq_one_letter_code
_entity_poly.pdbx_strand_id
1 'polypeptide(L)'
;MNRTIFHDANEISIQRLLAKYLSDAPRHASALYSGATIFIEPSRHRTGIPPDAICQRYMITHVGEEWSIVVRAVWRDGELYRPTATHTRIEEYTDLRSRYGTDEQSVATAVNAWLRRQDDL
;
A
#
# COMPACT_ATOMS: atom_id res chain seq x y z
N MET A 1 19.59 -5.99 -7.76
CA MET A 1 18.92 -4.85 -7.12
C MET A 1 18.61 -5.29 -5.70
N ASN A 2 19.29 -4.72 -4.71
CA ASN A 2 19.23 -5.19 -3.33
C ASN A 2 17.90 -4.72 -2.72
N ARG A 3 16.86 -5.56 -2.79
CA ARG A 3 15.55 -5.27 -2.19
C ARG A 3 15.79 -5.13 -0.68
N THR A 4 15.57 -3.93 -0.15
CA THR A 4 15.99 -3.62 1.21
C THR A 4 15.02 -4.23 2.22
N ILE A 5 15.52 -4.56 3.41
CA ILE A 5 14.73 -5.23 4.48
C ILE A 5 13.41 -4.48 4.78
N PHE A 6 13.40 -3.15 4.67
CA PHE A 6 12.19 -2.36 4.90
C PHE A 6 11.15 -2.50 3.79
N HIS A 7 11.55 -2.70 2.53
CA HIS A 7 10.60 -2.92 1.45
C HIS A 7 9.79 -4.20 1.69
N ASP A 8 10.46 -5.31 2.00
CA ASP A 8 9.77 -6.59 2.23
C ASP A 8 8.91 -6.53 3.51
N ALA A 9 9.41 -5.89 4.57
CA ALA A 9 8.63 -5.67 5.79
C ALA A 9 7.39 -4.80 5.55
N ASN A 10 7.50 -3.76 4.71
CA ASN A 10 6.37 -2.93 4.31
C ASN A 10 5.37 -3.70 3.46
N GLU A 11 5.81 -4.57 2.54
CA GLU A 11 4.90 -5.41 1.75
C GLU A 11 4.07 -6.34 2.64
N ILE A 12 4.67 -6.95 3.68
CA ILE A 12 3.93 -7.79 4.62
C ILE A 12 2.95 -6.95 5.44
N SER A 13 3.40 -5.81 5.96
CA SER A 13 2.59 -4.97 6.85
C SER A 13 1.43 -4.31 6.09
N ILE A 14 1.65 -3.89 4.83
CA ILE A 14 0.59 -3.31 4.01
C ILE A 14 -0.46 -4.36 3.64
N GLN A 15 -0.07 -5.61 3.39
CA GLN A 15 -1.03 -6.69 3.16
C GLN A 15 -1.97 -6.87 4.36
N ARG A 16 -1.44 -6.81 5.59
CA ARG A 16 -2.24 -6.87 6.81
C ARG A 16 -3.18 -5.68 6.95
N LEU A 17 -2.67 -4.47 6.75
CA LEU A 17 -3.47 -3.24 6.82
C LEU A 17 -4.62 -3.28 5.81
N LEU A 18 -4.32 -3.62 4.55
CA LEU A 18 -5.34 -3.73 3.51
C LEU A 18 -6.39 -4.78 3.90
N ALA A 19 -5.97 -5.99 4.27
CA ALA A 19 -6.89 -7.07 4.65
C ALA A 19 -7.77 -6.71 5.86
N LYS A 20 -7.21 -6.00 6.85
CA LYS A 20 -7.93 -5.62 8.08
C LYS A 20 -8.94 -4.50 7.85
N TYR A 21 -8.62 -3.52 7.00
CA TYR A 21 -9.40 -2.27 6.93
C TYR A 21 -10.05 -1.99 5.58
N LEU A 22 -9.61 -2.62 4.49
CA LEU A 22 -10.03 -2.26 3.12
C LEU A 22 -10.57 -3.44 2.30
N SER A 23 -10.93 -4.55 2.95
CA SER A 23 -11.52 -5.73 2.29
C SER A 23 -12.82 -5.46 1.54
N ASP A 24 -13.64 -4.54 2.06
CA ASP A 24 -14.94 -4.16 1.49
C ASP A 24 -14.94 -2.72 0.96
N ALA A 25 -13.77 -2.20 0.60
CA ALA A 25 -13.66 -0.81 0.17
C ALA A 25 -14.29 -0.59 -1.22
N PRO A 26 -15.13 0.45 -1.41
CA PRO A 26 -15.71 0.78 -2.71
C PRO A 26 -14.66 1.07 -3.77
N ARG A 27 -14.99 0.82 -5.04
CA ARG A 27 -14.05 0.97 -6.19
C ARG A 27 -13.60 2.41 -6.46
N HIS A 28 -14.13 3.40 -5.76
CA HIS A 28 -13.68 4.78 -5.76
C HIS A 28 -14.02 5.37 -4.41
N ALA A 29 -13.03 5.46 -3.52
CA ALA A 29 -13.24 5.93 -2.16
C ALA A 29 -12.02 6.68 -1.66
N SER A 30 -12.22 7.51 -0.65
CA SER A 30 -11.16 8.07 0.16
C SER A 30 -11.43 7.80 1.63
N ALA A 31 -10.36 7.56 2.39
CA ALA A 31 -10.42 7.36 3.82
C ALA A 31 -9.24 8.06 4.49
N LEU A 32 -9.44 8.51 5.73
CA LEU A 32 -8.36 8.96 6.59
C LEU A 32 -8.06 7.85 7.61
N TYR A 33 -6.82 7.38 7.64
CA TYR A 33 -6.37 6.33 8.55
C TYR A 33 -5.06 6.73 9.20
N SER A 34 -5.08 6.90 10.53
CA SER A 34 -3.89 7.20 11.33
C SER A 34 -2.98 8.29 10.74
N GLY A 35 -3.57 9.42 10.35
CA GLY A 35 -2.87 10.57 9.76
C GLY A 35 -2.54 10.46 8.27
N ALA A 36 -2.75 9.30 7.65
CA ALA A 36 -2.59 9.09 6.21
C ALA A 36 -3.94 9.12 5.49
N THR A 37 -4.02 9.85 4.38
CA THR A 37 -5.16 9.81 3.46
C THR A 37 -4.94 8.70 2.44
N ILE A 38 -5.92 7.81 2.31
CA ILE A 38 -5.94 6.71 1.37
C ILE A 38 -6.94 7.04 0.28
N PHE A 39 -6.50 7.08 -0.99
CA PHE A 39 -7.37 7.12 -2.15
C PHE A 39 -7.36 5.78 -2.86
N ILE A 40 -8.55 5.29 -3.22
CA ILE A 40 -8.76 3.97 -3.82
C ILE A 40 -9.27 4.17 -5.24
N GLU A 41 -8.60 3.53 -6.21
CA GLU A 41 -9.01 3.53 -7.60
C GLU A 41 -8.87 2.14 -8.23
N PRO A 42 -9.65 1.80 -9.28
CA PRO A 42 -9.47 0.56 -10.02
C PRO A 42 -8.17 0.61 -10.81
N SER A 43 -7.36 -0.45 -10.72
CA SER A 43 -6.17 -0.57 -11.56
C SER A 43 -6.56 -1.10 -12.94
N ARG A 44 -6.14 -0.39 -13.99
CA ARG A 44 -6.45 -0.73 -15.40
C ARG A 44 -5.59 -1.86 -15.96
N HIS A 45 -4.49 -2.20 -15.29
CA HIS A 45 -3.57 -3.25 -15.73
C HIS A 45 -3.94 -4.59 -15.07
N ARG A 46 -4.81 -5.35 -15.75
CA ARG A 46 -5.19 -6.72 -15.35
C ARG A 46 -4.63 -7.74 -16.35
N THR A 47 -3.65 -8.53 -15.92
CA THR A 47 -3.20 -9.72 -16.67
C THR A 47 -2.96 -10.84 -15.65
N GLY A 48 -3.32 -12.07 -16.02
CA GLY A 48 -3.06 -13.25 -15.18
C GLY A 48 -3.87 -13.31 -13.86
N ILE A 49 -4.99 -12.60 -13.75
CA ILE A 49 -5.91 -12.68 -12.61
C ILE A 49 -7.29 -13.22 -13.03
N PRO A 50 -8.04 -13.87 -12.11
CA PRO A 50 -9.38 -14.35 -12.40
C PRO A 50 -10.36 -13.24 -12.85
N PRO A 51 -11.37 -13.54 -13.69
CA PRO A 51 -12.32 -12.54 -14.19
C PRO A 51 -13.19 -11.88 -13.10
N ASP A 52 -13.42 -12.59 -12.01
CA ASP A 52 -14.16 -12.17 -10.83
C ASP A 52 -13.28 -11.42 -9.81
N ALA A 53 -11.96 -11.40 -10.01
CA ALA A 53 -11.04 -10.67 -9.16
C ALA A 53 -11.05 -9.16 -9.48
N ILE A 54 -10.80 -8.35 -8.44
CA ILE A 54 -10.80 -6.89 -8.50
C ILE A 54 -9.37 -6.41 -8.25
N CYS A 55 -8.79 -5.70 -9.22
CA CYS A 55 -7.50 -5.05 -9.04
C CYS A 55 -7.71 -3.59 -8.62
N GLN A 56 -7.18 -3.21 -7.46
CA GLN A 56 -7.25 -1.85 -6.93
C GLN A 56 -5.85 -1.27 -6.74
N ARG A 57 -5.76 0.05 -6.85
CA ARG A 57 -4.59 0.85 -6.55
C ARG A 57 -4.94 1.80 -5.41
N TYR A 58 -4.01 1.93 -4.46
CA TYR A 58 -4.12 2.75 -3.27
C TYR A 58 -3.03 3.80 -3.31
N MET A 59 -3.41 5.07 -3.24
CA MET A 59 -2.48 6.17 -3.00
C MET A 59 -2.60 6.54 -1.54
N ILE A 60 -1.56 6.24 -0.76
CA ILE A 60 -1.53 6.46 0.69
C ILE A 60 -0.57 7.60 0.97
N THR A 61 -1.10 8.74 1.40
CA THR A 61 -0.36 9.99 1.56
C THR A 61 -0.41 10.44 3.02
N HIS A 62 0.75 10.60 3.66
CA HIS A 62 0.84 11.14 5.01
C HIS A 62 1.46 12.55 4.99
N VAL A 63 0.61 13.59 4.86
CA VAL A 63 1.09 14.98 4.70
C VAL A 63 1.96 15.44 5.88
N GLY A 64 1.63 15.07 7.13
CA GLY A 64 2.41 15.47 8.30
C GLY A 64 3.79 14.79 8.41
N GLU A 65 3.98 13.67 7.69
CA GLU A 65 5.26 12.98 7.60
C GLU A 65 5.91 13.21 6.24
N GLU A 66 5.23 13.87 5.29
CA GLU A 66 5.74 14.28 3.98
C GLU A 66 6.14 13.12 3.04
N TRP A 67 5.43 11.99 3.12
CA TRP A 67 5.61 10.86 2.20
C TRP A 67 4.28 10.41 1.57
N SER A 68 4.39 9.72 0.44
CA SER A 68 3.31 8.98 -0.20
C SER A 68 3.80 7.62 -0.69
N ILE A 69 2.91 6.62 -0.72
CA ILE A 69 3.15 5.35 -1.39
C ILE A 69 2.01 4.99 -2.32
N VAL A 70 2.36 4.22 -3.35
CA VAL A 70 1.40 3.58 -4.25
C VAL A 70 1.41 2.10 -3.97
N VAL A 71 0.24 1.53 -3.69
CA VAL A 71 0.06 0.09 -3.46
C VAL A 71 -0.88 -0.45 -4.50
N ARG A 72 -0.58 -1.61 -5.07
CA ARG A 72 -1.54 -2.40 -5.85
C ARG A 72 -1.94 -3.62 -5.06
N ALA A 73 -3.23 -3.95 -5.05
CA ALA A 73 -3.73 -5.20 -4.52
C ALA A 73 -4.79 -5.82 -5.42
N VAL A 74 -4.85 -7.14 -5.44
CA VAL A 74 -5.92 -7.90 -6.09
C VAL A 74 -6.77 -8.53 -5.01
N TRP A 75 -8.08 -8.38 -5.14
CA TRP A 75 -9.10 -8.93 -4.25
C TRP A 75 -9.93 -9.97 -4.96
N ARG A 76 -10.38 -10.97 -4.22
CA ARG A 76 -11.38 -11.93 -4.67
C ARG A 76 -12.18 -12.36 -3.45
N ASP A 77 -13.50 -12.33 -3.55
CA ASP A 77 -14.42 -12.72 -2.48
C ASP A 77 -14.15 -12.01 -1.13
N GLY A 78 -13.79 -10.72 -1.18
CA GLY A 78 -13.49 -9.91 0.01
C GLY A 78 -12.12 -10.18 0.64
N GLU A 79 -11.30 -11.05 0.05
CA GLU A 79 -9.96 -11.38 0.54
C GLU A 79 -8.87 -10.98 -0.45
N LEU A 80 -7.64 -10.77 0.06
CA LEU A 80 -6.48 -10.59 -0.79
C LEU A 80 -6.19 -11.86 -1.59
N TYR A 81 -6.15 -11.73 -2.91
CA TYR A 81 -5.97 -12.86 -3.82
C TYR A 81 -4.58 -13.50 -3.65
N ARG A 82 -4.55 -14.82 -3.51
CA ARG A 82 -3.32 -15.60 -3.26
C ARG A 82 -2.62 -15.98 -4.57
N PRO A 83 -1.27 -16.05 -4.58
CA PRO A 83 -0.36 -15.74 -3.48
C PRO A 83 -0.20 -14.22 -3.27
N THR A 84 -0.42 -13.76 -2.04
CA THR A 84 -0.55 -12.33 -1.73
C THR A 84 0.72 -11.53 -2.04
N ALA A 85 1.91 -12.09 -1.83
CA ALA A 85 3.19 -11.44 -2.18
C ALA A 85 3.36 -11.14 -3.69
N THR A 86 2.61 -11.83 -4.56
CA THR A 86 2.60 -11.56 -6.00
C THR A 86 1.55 -10.52 -6.36
N HIS A 87 0.40 -10.55 -5.68
CA HIS A 87 -0.79 -9.78 -6.04
C HIS A 87 -0.99 -8.51 -5.22
N THR A 88 -0.20 -8.31 -4.16
CA THR A 88 -0.19 -7.11 -3.33
C THR A 88 1.23 -6.60 -3.17
N ARG A 89 1.51 -5.43 -3.75
CA ARG A 89 2.85 -4.83 -3.77
C ARG A 89 2.81 -3.32 -3.63
N ILE A 90 3.86 -2.79 -3.02
CA ILE A 90 4.15 -1.36 -3.10
C ILE A 90 4.85 -1.12 -4.45
N GLU A 91 4.29 -0.24 -5.26
CA GLU A 91 4.81 0.09 -6.59
C GLU A 91 5.76 1.28 -6.56
N GLU A 92 5.56 2.21 -5.61
CA GLU A 92 6.28 3.47 -5.54
C GLU A 92 6.33 4.00 -4.11
N TYR A 93 7.47 4.60 -3.76
CA TYR A 93 7.63 5.47 -2.61
C TYR A 93 7.98 6.88 -3.10
N THR A 94 7.27 7.88 -2.60
CA THR A 94 7.45 9.27 -3.01
C THR A 94 7.72 10.14 -1.78
N ASP A 95 8.83 10.88 -1.81
CA ASP A 95 9.06 12.00 -0.91
C ASP A 95 8.36 13.24 -1.47
N LEU A 96 7.41 13.80 -0.70
CA LEU A 96 6.58 14.90 -1.17
C LEU A 96 7.30 16.25 -1.13
N ARG A 97 8.32 16.40 -0.27
CA ARG A 97 8.97 17.70 0.01
C ARG A 97 10.49 17.61 0.17
N SER A 98 11.09 16.52 -0.30
CA SER A 98 12.54 16.27 -0.17
C SER A 98 13.01 16.21 1.29
N ARG A 99 12.12 15.85 2.24
CA ARG A 99 12.45 15.71 3.67
C ARG A 99 13.38 14.53 3.93
N TYR A 100 13.21 13.47 3.16
CA TYR A 100 13.93 12.21 3.23
C TYR A 100 15.06 12.12 2.20
N GLY A 101 15.18 13.14 1.34
CA GLY A 101 16.13 13.20 0.23
C GLY A 101 15.61 12.48 -1.02
N THR A 102 16.48 12.30 -2.01
CA THR A 102 16.14 11.59 -3.27
C THR A 102 16.20 10.06 -3.13
N ASP A 103 16.41 9.53 -1.93
CA ASP A 103 16.59 8.10 -1.70
C ASP A 103 15.30 7.44 -1.22
N GLU A 104 14.81 6.49 -2.03
CA GLU A 104 13.64 5.65 -1.77
C GLU A 104 13.70 4.98 -0.39
N GLN A 105 14.92 4.63 0.05
CA GLN A 105 15.14 3.91 1.30
C GLN A 105 14.71 4.70 2.54
N SER A 106 14.94 6.01 2.53
CA SER A 106 14.55 6.88 3.65
C SER A 106 13.03 6.96 3.77
N VAL A 107 12.33 7.05 2.63
CA VAL A 107 10.86 7.02 2.60
C VAL A 107 10.34 5.65 3.04
N ALA A 108 10.93 4.55 2.55
CA ALA A 108 10.56 3.21 2.96
C ALA A 108 10.72 2.98 4.48
N THR A 109 11.73 3.59 5.09
CA THR A 109 11.96 3.54 6.55
C THR A 109 10.86 4.29 7.30
N ALA A 110 10.46 5.48 6.85
CA ALA A 110 9.37 6.25 7.46
C ALA A 110 8.03 5.54 7.35
N VAL A 111 7.71 5.00 6.17
CA VAL A 111 6.52 4.17 5.94
C VAL A 111 6.52 2.94 6.86
N ASN A 112 7.67 2.30 7.05
CA ASN A 112 7.79 1.16 7.97
C ASN A 112 7.47 1.55 9.41
N ALA A 113 8.00 2.69 9.87
CA ALA A 113 7.69 3.21 11.21
C ALA A 113 6.19 3.50 11.36
N TRP A 114 5.55 4.06 10.33
CA TRP A 114 4.10 4.29 10.35
C TRP A 114 3.30 2.99 10.37
N LEU A 115 3.62 2.01 9.52
CA LEU A 115 2.94 0.72 9.44
C LEU A 115 3.04 -0.07 10.76
N ARG A 116 4.21 -0.06 11.40
CA ARG A 116 4.40 -0.76 12.70
C ARG A 116 3.49 -0.22 13.80
N ARG A 117 3.19 1.09 13.80
CA ARG A 117 2.26 1.69 14.77
C ARG A 117 0.80 1.25 14.55
N GLN A 118 0.49 0.64 13.40
CA GLN A 118 -0.84 0.12 13.09
C GLN A 118 -1.02 -1.34 13.49
N ASP A 119 0.09 -2.09 13.64
CA ASP A 119 0.11 -3.49 14.07
C ASP A 119 -0.14 -3.64 15.59
N ASP A 120 -0.03 -2.56 16.37
CA ASP A 120 -0.30 -2.51 17.82
C ASP A 120 -1.79 -2.23 18.16
N LEU A 121 -2.69 -2.26 17.18
CA LEU A 121 -4.16 -2.10 17.29
C LEU A 121 -4.87 -3.34 16.74
#